data_AF-A0A2T3NBF0-F1
#
_entry.id   AF-A0A2T3NBF0-F1
#
_cell.length_a   1.000
_cell.length_b   1.000
_cell.length_c   1.000
_cell.angle_alpha   90.00
_cell.angle_beta   90.00
_cell.angle_gamma   90.00
#
_symmetry.space_group_name_H-M   'P 1'
#
loop_
_entity.id
_entity.type
_entity.pdbx_description
1 polymer ?
#
loop_
_entity_poly.entity_id
_entity_poly.type
_entity_poly.pdbx_seq_one_letter_code
_entity_poly.pdbx_strand_id
1 'polypeptide(L)'
;MTIFWVISALLVLVAMAIFVVPMYKGKEQDEVASRDELNKAFFKDRMDELKEESSEGLVENKDELVVELQQSLLDDVPANAEQAKTKVSTAMLIPGLILLVGVSFGMYMKVGSLDKVQAWNETVARLPELSQRLMDESNPLSDQEMEDLTLALRTRLHSNPNDATGWLLLGRIGMANRDAETAQDAMNRAYRLDPTNPEVMLSFGQTLMMIGDPAQSERARVLLRSVLRVDHTNIRALSLLAFDSFESGDFQQAINYWSMMQQIIGKDDPRAEMLDRSIARAQSQLDRGKNTATSVSVTVDLDSSVQLPEQGLVFVSVHSADGAPMPVAARRVPLSAFPFTITLDDNDSMIPERPMTSLQDMIIKARIDTDGNVMTRNGDWYGQSDVISLGGSTNVVINTKYQ
;
A
#
# COMPACT_ATOMS: atom_id res chain seq x y z
N MET A 1 26.83 -11.93 16.87
CA MET A 1 27.12 -11.50 18.26
C MET A 1 28.61 -11.46 18.59
N THR A 2 29.42 -12.47 18.22
CA THR A 2 30.87 -12.50 18.51
C THR A 2 31.65 -11.33 17.89
N ILE A 3 31.41 -11.00 16.62
CA ILE A 3 32.07 -9.89 15.91
C ILE A 3 31.82 -8.54 16.60
N PHE A 4 30.60 -8.29 17.10
CA PHE A 4 30.26 -7.06 17.81
C PHE A 4 31.13 -6.88 19.06
N TRP A 5 31.26 -7.93 19.89
CA TRP A 5 32.08 -7.88 21.09
C TRP A 5 33.57 -7.72 20.78
N VAL A 6 34.06 -8.34 19.69
CA VAL A 6 35.44 -8.18 19.22
C VAL A 6 35.71 -6.72 18.81
N ILE A 7 34.81 -6.11 18.04
CA ILE A 7 34.95 -4.70 17.62
C ILE A 7 34.87 -3.76 18.82
N SER A 8 33.94 -3.97 19.74
CA SER A 8 33.81 -3.17 20.97
C SER A 8 35.06 -3.26 21.83
N ALA A 9 35.62 -4.46 22.02
CA ALA A 9 36.87 -4.65 22.74
C ALA A 9 38.03 -3.93 22.03
N LEU A 10 38.09 -4.00 20.69
CA LEU A 10 39.10 -3.30 19.91
C LEU A 10 38.99 -1.77 20.07
N LEU A 11 37.77 -1.22 20.05
CA LEU A 11 37.56 0.22 20.25
C LEU A 11 37.98 0.68 21.65
N VAL A 12 37.68 -0.11 22.69
CA VAL A 12 38.15 0.17 24.05
C VAL A 12 39.68 0.11 24.10
N LEU A 13 40.32 -0.88 23.46
CA LEU A 13 41.77 -0.97 23.39
C LEU A 13 42.40 0.23 22.67
N VAL A 14 41.80 0.70 21.58
CA VAL A 14 42.25 1.91 20.87
C VAL A 14 42.10 3.14 21.78
N ALA A 15 40.97 3.28 22.49
CA ALA A 15 40.79 4.37 23.44
C ALA A 15 41.84 4.33 24.56
N MET A 16 42.11 3.15 25.12
CA MET A 16 43.19 2.96 26.09
C MET A 16 44.56 3.35 25.51
N ALA A 17 44.86 2.95 24.28
CA ALA A 17 46.12 3.28 23.61
C ALA A 17 46.30 4.79 23.41
N ILE A 18 45.23 5.54 23.12
CA ILE A 18 45.27 7.01 23.01
C ILE A 18 45.75 7.66 24.32
N PHE A 19 45.38 7.12 25.49
CA PHE A 19 45.84 7.66 26.78
C PHE A 19 47.22 7.14 27.18
N VAL A 20 47.51 5.87 26.90
CA VAL A 20 48.74 5.20 27.33
C VAL A 20 49.94 5.62 26.47
N VAL A 21 49.79 5.69 25.14
CA VAL A 21 50.90 5.91 24.19
C VAL A 21 51.58 7.27 24.37
N PRO A 22 50.87 8.42 24.49
CA PRO A 22 51.52 9.72 24.69
C PRO A 22 52.31 9.81 25.99
N MET A 23 51.88 9.09 27.03
CA MET A 23 52.55 9.07 28.33
C MET A 23 53.86 8.28 28.29
N TYR A 24 53.92 7.17 27.54
CA TYR A 24 55.15 6.42 27.32
C TYR A 24 56.08 7.07 26.29
N LYS A 25 55.51 7.72 25.27
CA LYS A 25 56.26 8.48 24.26
C LYS A 25 56.70 9.86 24.76
N GLY A 26 56.62 10.10 26.07
CA GLY A 26 56.85 11.36 26.76
C GLY A 26 57.70 12.33 25.93
N LYS A 27 57.08 13.44 25.50
CA LYS A 27 57.90 14.60 25.18
C LYS A 27 58.50 15.03 26.50
N GLU A 28 59.77 14.70 26.73
CA GLU A 28 60.62 15.52 27.59
C GLU A 28 60.64 16.91 26.96
N GLN A 29 59.58 17.68 27.20
CA GLN A 29 59.68 19.12 27.18
C GLN A 29 60.40 19.46 28.49
N ASP A 30 61.69 19.10 28.54
CA ASP A 30 62.61 19.63 29.55
C ASP A 30 62.76 21.10 29.20
N GLU A 31 61.81 21.90 29.69
CA GLU A 31 61.77 23.35 29.53
C GLU A 31 63.11 23.97 29.96
N VAL A 32 63.76 23.36 30.95
CA VAL A 32 65.10 23.70 31.43
C VAL A 32 66.19 23.36 30.40
N ALA A 33 66.18 22.14 29.83
CA ALA A 33 67.16 21.77 28.79
C ALA A 33 67.01 22.65 27.53
N SER A 34 65.77 22.97 27.15
CA SER A 34 65.50 23.89 26.03
C SER A 34 65.97 25.32 26.31
N ARG A 35 65.87 25.81 27.55
CA ARG A 35 66.36 27.13 27.95
C ARG A 35 67.89 27.17 28.01
N ASP A 36 68.53 26.13 28.55
CA ASP A 36 69.99 26.04 28.61
C ASP A 36 70.61 25.92 27.20
N GLU A 37 70.00 25.16 26.31
CA GLU A 37 70.41 25.07 24.90
C GLU A 37 70.26 26.43 24.19
N LEU A 38 69.17 27.16 24.45
CA LEU A 38 68.94 28.49 23.91
C LEU A 38 69.97 29.50 24.43
N ASN A 39 70.25 29.50 25.74
CA ASN A 39 71.23 30.39 26.36
C ASN A 39 72.65 30.13 25.82
N LYS A 40 73.01 28.86 25.61
CA LYS A 40 74.28 28.48 24.94
C LYS A 40 74.34 28.93 23.49
N ALA A 41 73.21 28.89 22.77
CA ALA A 41 73.13 29.35 21.39
C ALA A 41 73.32 30.88 21.31
N PHE A 42 72.64 31.65 22.17
CA PHE A 42 72.81 33.11 22.23
C PHE A 42 74.23 33.52 22.62
N PHE A 43 74.85 32.81 23.57
CA PHE A 43 76.25 33.05 23.93
C PHE A 43 77.18 32.86 22.72
N LYS A 44 76.98 31.79 21.93
CA LYS A 44 77.79 31.55 20.71
C LYS A 44 77.60 32.64 19.67
N ASP A 45 76.35 33.01 19.41
CA ASP A 45 76.02 34.06 18.43
C ASP A 45 76.66 35.39 18.82
N ARG A 46 76.57 35.76 20.10
CA ARG A 46 77.20 36.99 20.61
C ARG A 46 78.73 36.93 20.61
N MET A 47 79.31 35.74 20.79
CA MET A 47 80.76 35.54 20.67
C MET A 47 81.26 35.74 19.24
N ASP A 48 80.49 35.28 18.25
CA ASP A 48 80.79 35.45 16.83
C ASP A 48 80.62 36.93 16.42
N GLU A 49 79.57 37.60 16.88
CA GLU A 49 79.35 39.04 16.68
C GLU A 49 80.49 39.87 17.30
N LEU A 50 80.87 39.59 18.55
CA LEU A 50 81.98 40.26 19.23
C LEU A 50 83.32 40.06 18.50
N LYS A 51 83.49 38.91 17.84
CA LYS A 51 84.69 38.61 17.04
C LYS A 51 84.71 39.43 15.75
N GLU A 52 83.57 39.60 15.09
CA GLU A 52 83.40 40.43 13.90
C GLU A 52 83.62 41.91 14.23
N GLU A 53 82.91 42.45 15.23
CA GLU A 53 83.03 43.85 15.68
C GLU A 53 84.47 44.21 16.12
N SER A 54 85.16 43.28 16.78
CA SER A 54 86.56 43.47 17.14
C SER A 54 87.49 43.48 15.92
N SER A 55 87.21 42.69 14.89
CA SER A 55 87.99 42.69 13.64
C SER A 55 87.79 43.97 12.82
N GLU A 56 86.63 44.61 12.97
CA GLU A 56 86.31 45.92 12.39
C GLU A 56 86.85 47.11 13.21
N GLY A 57 87.46 46.84 14.37
CA GLY A 57 88.05 47.85 15.24
C GLY A 57 87.04 48.62 16.09
N LEU A 58 85.81 48.13 16.22
CA LEU A 58 84.72 48.76 16.99
C LEU A 58 84.80 48.44 18.50
N VAL A 59 85.63 47.46 18.89
CA VAL A 59 85.75 46.97 20.27
C VAL A 59 87.21 47.00 20.71
N GLU A 60 87.53 47.81 21.74
CA GLU A 60 88.90 47.96 22.27
C GLU A 60 89.28 46.83 23.26
N ASN A 61 88.35 46.41 24.14
CA ASN A 61 88.62 45.48 25.25
C ASN A 61 87.91 44.13 25.09
N LYS A 62 88.20 43.43 23.99
CA LYS A 62 87.56 42.15 23.67
C LYS A 62 87.69 41.11 24.80
N ASP A 63 88.89 40.97 25.36
CA ASP A 63 89.17 39.90 26.33
C ASP A 63 88.36 40.05 27.61
N GLU A 64 88.06 41.30 28.02
CA GLU A 64 87.22 41.59 29.19
C GLU A 64 85.75 41.23 28.94
N LEU A 65 85.21 41.61 27.77
CA LEU A 65 83.84 41.28 27.35
C LEU A 65 83.62 39.78 27.20
N VAL A 66 84.63 39.03 26.75
CA VAL A 66 84.57 37.57 26.68
C VAL A 66 84.42 36.95 28.06
N VAL A 67 85.16 37.46 29.06
CA VAL A 67 85.08 36.98 30.44
C VAL A 67 83.71 37.27 31.04
N GLU A 68 83.16 38.47 30.82
CA GLU A 68 81.82 38.83 31.29
C GLU A 68 80.73 37.92 30.66
N LEU A 69 80.82 37.68 29.35
CA LEU A 69 79.88 36.80 28.66
C LEU A 69 79.96 35.35 29.19
N GLN A 70 81.18 34.87 29.49
CA GLN A 70 81.39 33.54 30.08
C GLN A 70 80.80 33.45 31.49
N GLN A 71 80.92 34.52 32.28
CA GLN A 71 80.34 34.60 33.61
C GLN A 71 78.81 34.64 33.56
N SER A 72 78.23 35.43 32.65
CA SER A 72 76.77 35.45 32.41
C SER A 72 76.26 34.07 32.01
N LEU A 73 76.95 33.37 31.10
CA LEU A 73 76.54 32.02 30.71
C LEU A 73 76.60 31.03 31.89
N LEU A 74 77.59 31.18 32.78
CA LEU A 74 77.73 30.31 33.94
C LEU A 74 76.62 30.57 34.98
N ASP A 75 76.22 31.83 35.13
CA ASP A 75 75.09 32.23 35.99
C ASP A 75 73.73 31.80 35.39
N ASP A 76 73.59 31.89 34.06
CA ASP A 76 72.38 31.51 33.32
C ASP A 76 72.22 30.00 33.11
N VAL A 77 73.32 29.23 33.19
CA VAL A 77 73.35 27.77 33.05
C VAL A 77 74.07 27.15 34.27
N PRO A 78 73.42 27.09 35.43
CA PRO A 78 74.02 26.56 36.64
C PRO A 78 74.34 25.06 36.48
N ALA A 79 75.59 24.67 36.79
CA ALA A 79 76.09 23.30 36.61
C ALA A 79 75.32 22.22 37.38
N ASN A 80 74.53 22.60 38.38
CA ASN A 80 73.73 21.72 39.23
C ASN A 80 72.25 22.15 39.28
N ALA A 81 71.65 22.51 38.14
CA ALA A 81 70.20 22.49 38.06
C ALA A 81 69.72 21.02 38.14
N GLU A 82 69.28 20.58 39.32
CA GLU A 82 68.57 19.32 39.44
C GLU A 82 67.30 19.40 38.58
N GLN A 83 67.33 18.72 37.42
CA GLN A 83 66.15 18.53 36.59
C GLN A 83 65.10 17.81 37.45
N ALA A 84 64.07 18.53 37.88
CA ALA A 84 62.92 17.94 38.53
C ALA A 84 62.14 17.12 37.49
N LYS A 85 62.62 15.91 37.19
CA LYS A 85 61.92 14.95 36.35
C LYS A 85 60.67 14.50 37.10
N THR A 86 59.54 15.17 36.85
CA THR A 86 58.23 14.72 37.32
C THR A 86 57.84 13.46 36.56
N LYS A 87 58.33 12.31 37.03
CA LYS A 87 57.90 11.00 36.53
C LYS A 87 56.51 10.73 37.05
N VAL A 88 55.49 10.94 36.23
CA VAL A 88 54.14 10.48 36.54
C VAL A 88 54.17 8.95 36.58
N SER A 89 53.83 8.36 37.73
CA SER A 89 53.82 6.91 37.89
C SER A 89 52.79 6.29 36.95
N THR A 90 53.19 5.28 36.19
CA THR A 90 52.29 4.47 35.34
C THR A 90 51.20 3.76 36.15
N ALA A 91 51.38 3.62 37.46
CA ALA A 91 50.33 3.15 38.36
C ALA A 91 49.11 4.09 38.40
N MET A 92 49.27 5.38 38.07
CA MET A 92 48.18 6.36 38.01
C MET A 92 47.24 6.14 36.81
N LEU A 93 47.69 5.42 35.77
CA LEU A 93 46.84 5.06 34.63
C LEU A 93 45.83 3.95 34.97
N ILE A 94 46.19 3.05 35.90
CA ILE A 94 45.37 1.90 36.27
C ILE A 94 43.95 2.32 36.70
N PRO A 95 43.74 3.26 37.65
CA PRO A 95 42.40 3.69 38.03
C PRO A 95 41.65 4.37 36.87
N GLY A 96 42.34 5.12 36.01
CA GLY A 96 41.74 5.77 34.83
C GLY A 96 41.26 4.75 33.79
N LEU A 97 42.05 3.71 33.51
CA LEU A 97 41.69 2.63 32.59
C LEU A 97 40.54 1.78 33.14
N ILE A 98 40.56 1.46 34.44
CA ILE A 98 39.46 0.75 35.10
C ILE A 98 38.17 1.59 35.02
N LEU A 99 38.26 2.89 35.29
CA LEU A 99 37.13 3.80 35.18
C LEU A 99 36.62 3.88 33.74
N LEU A 100 37.51 3.96 32.74
CA LEU A 100 37.13 3.99 31.33
C LEU A 100 36.40 2.72 30.90
N VAL A 101 36.90 1.54 31.27
CA VAL A 101 36.23 0.26 30.99
C VAL A 101 34.89 0.18 31.72
N GLY A 102 34.85 0.54 33.01
CA GLY A 102 33.65 0.51 33.84
C GLY A 102 32.55 1.45 33.32
N VAL A 103 32.90 2.68 32.95
CA VAL A 103 31.98 3.65 32.37
C VAL A 103 31.50 3.18 31.00
N SER A 104 32.39 2.68 30.15
CA SER A 104 32.02 2.16 28.83
C SER A 104 31.05 0.99 28.94
N PHE A 105 31.34 0.04 29.82
CA PHE A 105 30.46 -1.10 30.09
C PHE A 105 29.12 -0.67 30.70
N GLY A 106 29.14 0.21 31.71
CA GLY A 106 27.92 0.73 32.33
C GLY A 106 27.05 1.51 31.36
N MET A 107 27.65 2.30 30.46
CA MET A 107 26.95 3.03 29.42
C MET A 107 26.33 2.08 28.39
N TYR A 108 27.05 1.01 28.00
CA TYR A 108 26.49 -0.04 27.15
C TYR A 108 25.32 -0.76 27.83
N MET A 109 25.42 -1.11 29.11
CA MET A 109 24.31 -1.73 29.84
C MET A 109 23.06 -0.83 29.87
N LYS A 110 23.25 0.49 29.96
CA LYS A 110 22.15 1.46 30.00
C LYS A 110 21.55 1.78 28.62
N VAL A 111 22.36 1.80 27.55
CA VAL A 111 21.95 2.30 26.21
C VAL A 111 21.86 1.18 25.16
N GLY A 112 22.67 0.13 25.30
CA GLY A 112 22.88 -0.92 24.29
C GLY A 112 21.70 -1.86 24.07
N SER A 113 20.65 -1.78 24.88
CA SER A 113 19.40 -2.53 24.71
C SER A 113 19.58 -4.05 24.56
N LEU A 114 20.56 -4.62 25.27
CA LEU A 114 20.90 -6.04 25.20
C LEU A 114 19.68 -6.93 25.47
N ASP A 115 18.83 -6.54 26.43
CA ASP A 115 17.58 -7.23 26.76
C ASP A 115 16.63 -7.32 25.55
N LYS A 116 16.53 -6.27 24.73
CA LYS A 116 15.68 -6.27 23.52
C LYS A 116 16.22 -7.21 22.45
N VAL A 117 17.54 -7.26 22.30
CA VAL A 117 18.21 -8.18 21.35
C VAL A 117 18.04 -9.62 21.80
N GLN A 118 18.14 -9.89 23.10
CA GLN A 118 17.90 -11.21 23.65
C GLN A 118 16.44 -11.62 23.48
N ALA A 119 15.48 -10.77 23.85
CA ALA A 119 14.06 -11.01 23.65
C ALA A 119 13.75 -11.29 22.17
N TRP A 120 14.28 -10.49 21.24
CA TRP A 120 14.12 -10.74 19.80
C TRP A 120 14.65 -12.12 19.37
N ASN A 121 15.83 -12.54 19.85
CA ASN A 121 16.35 -13.87 19.53
C ASN A 121 15.47 -14.98 20.11
N GLU A 122 14.95 -14.80 21.33
CA GLU A 122 14.01 -15.75 21.96
C GLU A 122 12.70 -15.84 21.17
N THR A 123 12.12 -14.70 20.74
CA THR A 123 10.96 -14.64 19.86
C THR A 123 11.20 -15.40 18.55
N VAL A 124 12.34 -15.16 17.90
CA VAL A 124 12.70 -15.86 16.65
C VAL A 124 12.84 -17.37 16.87
N ALA A 125 13.40 -17.79 18.00
CA ALA A 125 13.53 -19.21 18.34
C ALA A 125 12.18 -19.90 18.58
N ARG A 126 11.17 -19.16 19.06
CA ARG A 126 9.79 -19.65 19.27
C ARG A 126 8.95 -19.73 18.01
N LEU A 127 9.45 -19.30 16.85
CA LEU A 127 8.70 -19.34 15.58
C LEU A 127 8.02 -20.70 15.28
N PRO A 128 8.68 -21.87 15.46
CA PRO A 128 8.02 -23.16 15.20
C PRO A 128 6.85 -23.43 16.14
N GLU A 129 6.98 -23.10 17.42
CA GLU A 129 5.93 -23.24 18.43
C GLU A 129 4.73 -22.35 18.09
N LEU A 130 4.98 -21.07 17.81
CA LEU A 130 3.95 -20.10 17.43
C LEU A 130 3.24 -20.49 16.12
N SER A 131 4.00 -20.99 15.14
CA SER A 131 3.45 -21.46 13.86
C SER A 131 2.57 -22.70 14.04
N GLN A 132 2.94 -23.61 14.96
CA GLN A 132 2.14 -24.79 15.27
C GLN A 132 0.84 -24.42 15.98
N ARG A 133 0.90 -23.52 16.96
CA ARG A 133 -0.28 -23.01 17.67
C ARG A 133 -1.23 -22.22 16.76
N LEU A 134 -0.71 -21.51 15.76
CA LEU A 134 -1.56 -20.85 14.76
C LEU A 134 -2.49 -21.84 14.03
N MET A 135 -2.06 -23.10 13.86
CA MET A 135 -2.85 -24.15 13.22
C MET A 135 -3.79 -24.88 14.19
N ASP A 136 -3.71 -24.60 15.49
CA ASP A 136 -4.53 -25.21 16.53
C ASP A 136 -5.65 -24.25 16.96
N GLU A 137 -6.86 -24.49 16.45
CA GLU A 137 -8.04 -23.67 16.78
C GLU A 137 -8.45 -23.73 18.25
N SER A 138 -8.00 -24.75 19.00
CA SER A 138 -8.34 -24.91 20.42
C SER A 138 -7.55 -23.99 21.35
N ASN A 139 -6.44 -23.44 20.87
CA ASN A 139 -5.55 -22.58 21.65
C ASN A 139 -5.04 -21.39 20.81
N PRO A 140 -5.90 -20.39 20.54
CA PRO A 140 -5.56 -19.26 19.70
C PRO A 140 -4.39 -18.45 20.28
N LEU A 141 -3.61 -17.84 19.38
CA LEU A 141 -2.56 -16.90 19.76
C LEU A 141 -3.19 -15.62 20.33
N SER A 142 -2.58 -15.07 21.37
CA SER A 142 -2.87 -13.71 21.81
C SER A 142 -2.34 -12.66 20.81
N ASP A 143 -2.82 -11.43 20.91
CA ASP A 143 -2.36 -10.33 20.03
C ASP A 143 -0.84 -10.15 20.08
N GLN A 144 -0.25 -10.20 21.28
CA GLN A 144 1.20 -10.13 21.47
C GLN A 144 1.93 -11.31 20.80
N GLU A 145 1.40 -12.52 20.91
CA GLU A 145 1.98 -13.70 20.28
C GLU A 145 1.86 -13.66 18.75
N MET A 146 0.84 -12.99 18.22
CA MET A 146 0.69 -12.74 16.78
C MET A 146 1.72 -11.73 16.27
N GLU A 147 2.00 -10.67 17.04
CA GLU A 147 3.09 -9.73 16.75
C GLU A 147 4.45 -10.42 16.78
N ASP A 148 4.70 -11.23 17.80
CA ASP A 148 5.89 -12.05 17.97
C ASP A 148 6.09 -13.02 16.80
N LEU A 149 5.03 -13.71 16.38
CA LEU A 149 5.03 -14.59 15.21
C LEU A 149 5.42 -13.81 13.96
N THR A 150 4.82 -12.64 13.75
CA THR A 150 5.08 -11.78 12.59
C THR A 150 6.52 -11.28 12.55
N LEU A 151 7.05 -10.83 13.69
CA LEU A 151 8.45 -10.39 13.84
C LEU A 151 9.42 -11.53 13.54
N ALA A 152 9.16 -12.71 14.13
CA ALA A 152 9.99 -13.89 13.94
C ALA A 152 9.97 -14.37 12.48
N LEU A 153 8.79 -14.38 11.85
CA LEU A 153 8.61 -14.77 10.46
C LEU A 153 9.33 -13.80 9.51
N ARG A 154 9.17 -12.49 9.68
CA ARG A 154 9.89 -11.48 8.89
C ARG A 154 11.41 -11.62 9.04
N THR A 155 11.89 -11.86 10.25
CA THR A 155 13.32 -12.08 10.53
C THR A 155 13.85 -13.32 9.79
N ARG A 156 13.12 -14.44 9.86
CA ARG A 156 13.49 -15.66 9.15
C ARG A 156 13.49 -15.47 7.65
N LEU A 157 12.48 -14.80 7.09
CA LEU A 157 12.35 -14.54 5.67
C LEU A 157 13.39 -13.57 5.12
N HIS A 158 13.92 -12.68 5.98
CA HIS A 158 15.07 -11.86 5.63
C HIS A 158 16.34 -12.71 5.42
N SER A 159 16.56 -13.70 6.30
CA SER A 159 17.73 -14.58 6.22
C SER A 159 17.56 -15.71 5.21
N ASN A 160 16.31 -16.15 4.98
CA ASN A 160 15.93 -17.23 4.07
C ASN A 160 14.86 -16.73 3.08
N PRO A 161 15.25 -15.92 2.07
CA PRO A 161 14.30 -15.27 1.18
C PRO A 161 13.59 -16.22 0.20
N ASN A 162 14.07 -17.46 0.04
CA ASN A 162 13.52 -18.45 -0.89
C ASN A 162 12.41 -19.35 -0.28
N ASP A 163 11.78 -18.92 0.81
CA ASP A 163 10.71 -19.65 1.49
C ASP A 163 9.33 -19.17 1.02
N ALA A 164 8.81 -19.77 -0.06
CA ALA A 164 7.50 -19.41 -0.64
C ALA A 164 6.35 -19.55 0.38
N THR A 165 6.39 -20.61 1.21
CA THR A 165 5.37 -20.88 2.23
C THR A 165 5.39 -19.82 3.33
N GLY A 166 6.56 -19.41 3.78
CA GLY A 166 6.70 -18.34 4.76
C GLY A 166 6.20 -16.98 4.22
N TRP A 167 6.50 -16.65 2.95
CA TRP A 167 5.94 -15.46 2.30
C TRP A 167 4.42 -15.52 2.14
N LEU A 168 3.86 -16.68 1.80
CA LEU A 168 2.42 -16.91 1.75
C LEU A 168 1.77 -16.65 3.12
N LEU A 169 2.35 -17.20 4.19
CA LEU A 169 1.87 -17.00 5.55
C LEU A 169 1.93 -15.52 5.96
N LEU A 170 3.05 -14.84 5.69
CA LEU A 170 3.20 -13.41 5.97
C LEU A 170 2.16 -12.58 5.21
N GLY A 171 1.87 -12.93 3.95
CA GLY A 171 0.84 -12.29 3.15
C GLY A 171 -0.55 -12.45 3.75
N ARG A 172 -0.90 -13.64 4.26
CA ARG A 172 -2.17 -13.89 4.96
C ARG A 172 -2.29 -13.13 6.27
N ILE A 173 -1.21 -13.04 7.05
CA ILE A 173 -1.16 -12.22 8.26
C ILE A 173 -1.40 -10.75 7.90
N GLY A 174 -0.75 -10.25 6.85
CA GLY A 174 -0.99 -8.89 6.33
C GLY A 174 -2.46 -8.66 5.98
N MET A 175 -3.10 -9.61 5.28
CA MET A 175 -4.54 -9.53 4.97
C MET A 175 -5.41 -9.50 6.24
N ALA A 176 -5.14 -10.37 7.21
CA ALA A 176 -5.87 -10.43 8.47
C ALA A 176 -5.77 -9.11 9.25
N ASN A 177 -4.60 -8.49 9.23
CA ASN A 177 -4.32 -7.21 9.87
C ASN A 177 -4.76 -5.98 9.03
N ARG A 178 -5.36 -6.20 7.86
CA ARG A 178 -5.69 -5.15 6.88
C ARG A 178 -4.48 -4.30 6.44
N ASP A 179 -3.28 -4.84 6.55
CA ASP A 179 -2.04 -4.28 6.04
C ASP A 179 -1.87 -4.71 4.58
N ALA A 180 -2.44 -3.91 3.68
CA ALA A 180 -2.44 -4.17 2.25
C ALA A 180 -1.03 -4.19 1.63
N GLU A 181 -0.11 -3.36 2.15
CA GLU A 181 1.27 -3.27 1.67
C GLU A 181 2.02 -4.57 1.99
N THR A 182 2.03 -4.98 3.26
CA THR A 182 2.67 -6.25 3.65
C THR A 182 2.04 -7.43 2.94
N ALA A 183 0.70 -7.45 2.82
CA ALA A 183 -0.01 -8.52 2.12
C ALA A 183 0.43 -8.63 0.66
N GLN A 184 0.40 -7.53 -0.08
CA GLN A 184 0.74 -7.51 -1.51
C GLN A 184 2.20 -7.90 -1.75
N ASP A 185 3.13 -7.32 -0.99
CA ASP A 185 4.57 -7.56 -1.16
C ASP A 185 4.95 -8.99 -0.85
N ALA A 186 4.46 -9.52 0.27
CA ALA A 186 4.71 -10.90 0.66
C ALA A 186 4.11 -11.87 -0.34
N MET A 187 2.88 -11.63 -0.80
CA MET A 187 2.19 -12.51 -1.74
C MET A 187 2.80 -12.47 -3.14
N ASN A 188 3.31 -11.31 -3.58
CA ASN A 188 4.08 -11.18 -4.81
C ASN A 188 5.40 -11.98 -4.72
N ARG A 189 6.10 -11.96 -3.58
CA ARG A 189 7.30 -12.80 -3.36
C ARG A 189 6.95 -14.28 -3.37
N ALA A 190 5.90 -14.70 -2.67
CA ALA A 190 5.42 -16.07 -2.67
C ALA A 190 5.12 -16.56 -4.09
N TYR A 191 4.40 -15.76 -4.89
CA TYR A 191 4.06 -16.09 -6.27
C TYR A 191 5.27 -16.15 -7.20
N ARG A 192 6.29 -15.31 -7.00
CA ARG A 192 7.54 -15.39 -7.78
C ARG A 192 8.33 -16.66 -7.50
N LEU A 193 8.29 -17.16 -6.26
CA LEU A 193 9.02 -18.36 -5.85
C LEU A 193 8.29 -19.64 -6.25
N ASP A 194 6.96 -19.65 -6.18
CA ASP A 194 6.14 -20.81 -6.52
C ASP A 194 4.88 -20.40 -7.32
N PRO A 195 5.06 -20.04 -8.61
CA PRO A 195 3.98 -19.51 -9.44
C PRO A 195 2.95 -20.57 -9.84
N THR A 196 3.25 -21.86 -9.64
CA THR A 196 2.38 -22.99 -10.03
C THR A 196 1.47 -23.47 -8.91
N ASN A 197 1.71 -23.03 -7.68
CA ASN A 197 0.98 -23.48 -6.51
C ASN A 197 -0.43 -22.85 -6.44
N PRO A 198 -1.50 -23.66 -6.48
CA PRO A 198 -2.87 -23.15 -6.48
C PRO A 198 -3.21 -22.32 -5.24
N GLU A 199 -2.64 -22.64 -4.08
CA GLU A 199 -2.93 -21.91 -2.84
C GLU A 199 -2.25 -20.53 -2.82
N VAL A 200 -1.07 -20.41 -3.43
CA VAL A 200 -0.38 -19.12 -3.64
C VAL A 200 -1.15 -18.28 -4.65
N MET A 201 -1.57 -18.85 -5.78
CA MET A 201 -2.41 -18.15 -6.77
C MET A 201 -3.73 -17.67 -6.16
N LEU A 202 -4.41 -18.53 -5.38
CA LEU A 202 -5.67 -18.22 -4.71
C LEU A 202 -5.50 -17.07 -3.74
N SER A 203 -4.53 -17.19 -2.83
CA SER A 203 -4.30 -16.18 -1.80
C SER A 203 -3.86 -14.85 -2.44
N PHE A 204 -3.06 -14.90 -3.53
CA PHE A 204 -2.69 -13.69 -4.26
C PHE A 204 -3.86 -13.03 -4.97
N GLY A 205 -4.67 -13.80 -5.68
CA GLY A 205 -5.90 -13.28 -6.28
C GLY A 205 -6.80 -12.61 -5.26
N GLN A 206 -6.98 -13.22 -4.09
CA GLN A 206 -7.75 -12.64 -2.98
C GLN A 206 -7.14 -11.33 -2.47
N THR A 207 -5.82 -11.28 -2.26
CA THR A 207 -5.13 -10.04 -1.84
C THR A 207 -5.35 -8.91 -2.85
N LEU A 208 -5.23 -9.22 -4.14
CA LEU A 208 -5.40 -8.24 -5.23
C LEU A 208 -6.84 -7.71 -5.32
N MET A 209 -7.85 -8.57 -5.13
CA MET A 209 -9.26 -8.14 -5.08
C MET A 209 -9.55 -7.21 -3.91
N MET A 210 -8.87 -7.40 -2.77
CA MET A 210 -9.04 -6.53 -1.59
C MET A 210 -8.47 -5.11 -1.82
N ILE A 211 -7.40 -4.98 -2.62
CA ILE A 211 -6.79 -3.69 -2.94
C ILE A 211 -7.71 -2.84 -3.85
N GLY A 212 -8.40 -3.49 -4.78
CA GLY A 212 -9.56 -2.93 -5.46
C GLY A 212 -9.29 -1.99 -6.64
N ASP A 213 -8.05 -1.80 -7.10
CA ASP A 213 -7.81 -1.08 -8.35
C ASP A 213 -8.10 -1.95 -9.59
N PRO A 214 -8.57 -1.37 -10.71
CA PRO A 214 -9.02 -2.16 -11.87
C PRO A 214 -7.96 -3.09 -12.47
N ALA A 215 -6.68 -2.70 -12.44
CA ALA A 215 -5.60 -3.51 -13.00
C ALA A 215 -5.30 -4.73 -12.11
N GLN A 216 -5.31 -4.57 -10.79
CA GLN A 216 -5.15 -5.67 -9.85
C GLN A 216 -6.35 -6.62 -9.91
N SER A 217 -7.58 -6.12 -10.05
CA SER A 217 -8.76 -6.97 -10.19
C SER A 217 -8.70 -7.86 -11.42
N GLU A 218 -8.23 -7.36 -12.57
CA GLU A 218 -8.05 -8.23 -13.75
C GLU A 218 -6.96 -9.28 -13.52
N ARG A 219 -5.83 -8.87 -12.91
CA ARG A 219 -4.77 -9.82 -12.56
C ARG A 219 -5.28 -10.90 -11.57
N ALA A 220 -6.11 -10.51 -10.61
CA ALA A 220 -6.74 -11.43 -9.68
C ALA A 220 -7.63 -12.44 -10.40
N ARG A 221 -8.48 -11.98 -11.32
CA ARG A 221 -9.31 -12.88 -12.15
C ARG A 221 -8.48 -13.90 -12.92
N VAL A 222 -7.35 -13.49 -13.51
CA VAL A 222 -6.44 -14.39 -14.22
C VAL A 222 -5.86 -15.46 -13.28
N LEU A 223 -5.43 -15.07 -12.08
CA LEU A 223 -4.89 -15.99 -11.07
C LEU A 223 -5.97 -16.98 -10.60
N LEU A 224 -7.15 -16.50 -10.22
CA LEU A 224 -8.25 -17.34 -9.74
C LEU A 224 -8.77 -18.30 -10.82
N ARG A 225 -8.86 -17.86 -12.08
CA ARG A 225 -9.16 -18.78 -13.20
C ARG A 225 -8.06 -19.82 -13.40
N SER A 226 -6.81 -19.51 -13.07
CA SER A 226 -5.71 -20.48 -13.11
C SER A 226 -5.82 -21.51 -11.99
N VAL A 227 -6.25 -21.11 -10.79
CA VAL A 227 -6.62 -22.03 -9.70
C VAL A 227 -7.70 -23.00 -10.17
N LEU A 228 -8.79 -22.48 -10.76
CA LEU A 228 -9.88 -23.31 -11.26
C LEU A 228 -9.49 -24.24 -12.42
N ARG A 229 -8.40 -23.98 -13.14
CA ARG A 229 -7.87 -24.91 -14.15
C ARG A 229 -7.16 -26.12 -13.54
N VAL A 230 -6.63 -25.97 -12.33
CA VAL A 230 -5.94 -27.05 -11.60
C VAL A 230 -6.93 -27.80 -10.70
N ASP A 231 -7.78 -27.05 -10.00
CA ASP A 231 -8.81 -27.57 -9.11
C ASP A 231 -10.17 -26.93 -9.46
N HIS A 232 -10.93 -27.62 -10.30
CA HIS A 232 -12.28 -27.21 -10.71
C HIS A 232 -13.29 -27.16 -9.55
N THR A 233 -12.96 -27.76 -8.40
CA THR A 233 -13.83 -27.83 -7.23
C THR A 233 -13.49 -26.79 -6.16
N ASN A 234 -12.56 -25.88 -6.44
CA ASN A 234 -12.11 -24.88 -5.47
C ASN A 234 -13.20 -23.84 -5.17
N ILE A 235 -13.99 -24.09 -4.13
CA ILE A 235 -15.12 -23.23 -3.71
C ILE A 235 -14.66 -21.80 -3.41
N ARG A 236 -13.45 -21.61 -2.86
CA ARG A 236 -12.91 -20.27 -2.54
C ARG A 236 -12.67 -19.44 -3.80
N ALA A 237 -12.04 -20.03 -4.83
CA ALA A 237 -11.84 -19.37 -6.11
C ALA A 237 -13.18 -19.10 -6.85
N LEU A 238 -14.10 -20.07 -6.85
CA LEU A 238 -15.44 -19.90 -7.43
C LEU A 238 -16.19 -18.75 -6.77
N SER A 239 -16.18 -18.68 -5.43
CA SER A 239 -16.86 -17.64 -4.68
C SER A 239 -16.31 -16.24 -4.99
N LEU A 240 -14.98 -16.08 -5.01
CA LEU A 240 -14.34 -14.80 -5.31
C LEU A 240 -14.66 -14.33 -6.73
N LEU A 241 -14.59 -15.23 -7.72
CA LEU A 241 -14.95 -14.91 -9.10
C LEU A 241 -16.44 -14.60 -9.28
N ALA A 242 -17.32 -15.29 -8.54
CA ALA A 242 -18.76 -15.04 -8.59
C ALA A 242 -19.12 -13.65 -8.06
N PHE A 243 -18.55 -13.26 -6.91
CA PHE A 243 -18.76 -11.92 -6.35
C PHE A 243 -18.16 -10.83 -7.25
N ASP A 244 -16.93 -11.00 -7.75
CA ASP A 244 -16.32 -10.05 -8.69
C ASP A 244 -17.14 -9.88 -9.97
N SER A 245 -17.67 -10.98 -10.51
CA SER A 245 -18.54 -10.95 -11.70
C SER A 245 -19.85 -10.20 -11.41
N PHE A 246 -20.46 -10.42 -10.25
CA PHE A 246 -21.69 -9.74 -9.85
C PHE A 246 -21.48 -8.22 -9.68
N GLU A 247 -20.43 -7.83 -8.97
CA GLU A 247 -20.10 -6.41 -8.75
C GLU A 247 -19.71 -5.69 -10.04
N SER A 248 -19.07 -6.41 -10.98
CA SER A 248 -18.72 -5.89 -12.30
C SER A 248 -19.90 -5.83 -13.29
N GLY A 249 -21.10 -6.28 -12.88
CA GLY A 249 -22.30 -6.33 -13.74
C GLY A 249 -22.36 -7.51 -14.70
N ASP A 250 -21.40 -8.43 -14.66
CA ASP A 250 -21.42 -9.70 -15.40
C ASP A 250 -22.28 -10.73 -14.65
N PHE A 251 -23.58 -10.45 -14.59
CA PHE A 251 -24.54 -11.27 -13.86
C PHE A 251 -24.61 -12.71 -14.39
N GLN A 252 -24.38 -12.92 -15.69
CA GLN A 252 -24.40 -14.25 -16.28
C GLN A 252 -23.23 -15.10 -15.77
N GLN A 253 -22.02 -14.54 -15.70
CA GLN A 253 -20.88 -15.27 -15.14
C GLN A 253 -21.02 -15.49 -13.64
N ALA A 254 -21.58 -14.54 -12.90
CA ALA A 254 -21.88 -14.71 -11.48
C ALA A 254 -22.81 -15.91 -11.23
N ILE A 255 -23.90 -16.01 -12.01
CA ILE A 255 -24.82 -17.16 -11.98
C ILE A 255 -24.07 -18.46 -12.27
N ASN A 256 -23.25 -18.49 -13.34
CA ASN A 256 -22.50 -19.69 -13.72
C ASN A 256 -21.62 -20.21 -12.57
N TYR A 257 -20.85 -19.33 -11.91
CA TYR A 257 -19.98 -19.73 -10.81
C TYR A 257 -20.76 -20.18 -9.57
N TRP A 258 -21.83 -19.47 -9.18
CA TRP A 258 -22.66 -19.91 -8.05
C TRP A 258 -23.36 -21.23 -8.33
N SER A 259 -23.84 -21.47 -9.56
CA SER A 259 -24.42 -22.76 -9.95
C SER A 259 -23.39 -23.90 -9.89
N MET A 260 -22.13 -23.66 -10.29
CA MET A 260 -21.06 -24.64 -10.08
C MET A 260 -20.84 -24.93 -8.59
N MET A 261 -20.81 -23.90 -7.74
CA MET A 261 -20.69 -24.08 -6.29
C MET A 261 -21.83 -24.92 -5.72
N GLN A 262 -23.08 -24.67 -6.13
CA GLN A 262 -24.24 -25.45 -5.70
C GLN A 262 -24.12 -26.94 -6.07
N GLN A 263 -23.61 -27.24 -7.26
CA GLN A 263 -23.37 -28.61 -7.69
C GLN A 263 -22.31 -29.32 -6.83
N ILE A 264 -21.30 -28.58 -6.34
CA ILE A 264 -20.22 -29.12 -5.51
C ILE A 264 -20.68 -29.35 -4.07
N ILE A 265 -21.37 -28.39 -3.44
CA ILE A 265 -21.73 -28.48 -2.02
C ILE A 265 -22.97 -29.36 -1.77
N GLY A 266 -23.83 -29.53 -2.78
CA GLY A 266 -25.08 -30.28 -2.65
C GLY A 266 -26.20 -29.48 -1.98
N LYS A 267 -27.43 -30.03 -2.03
CA LYS A 267 -28.65 -29.34 -1.57
C LYS A 267 -28.80 -29.28 -0.05
N ASP A 268 -28.13 -30.18 0.67
CA ASP A 268 -28.23 -30.28 2.13
C ASP A 268 -27.25 -29.36 2.87
N ASP A 269 -26.34 -28.67 2.14
CA ASP A 269 -25.39 -27.72 2.74
C ASP A 269 -26.12 -26.44 3.16
N PRO A 270 -25.91 -25.92 4.40
CA PRO A 270 -26.54 -24.68 4.87
C PRO A 270 -26.30 -23.46 3.98
N ARG A 271 -25.23 -23.46 3.17
CA ARG A 271 -24.89 -22.37 2.23
C ARG A 271 -25.71 -22.43 0.95
N ALA A 272 -26.40 -23.52 0.64
CA ALA A 272 -27.18 -23.69 -0.58
C ALA A 272 -28.25 -22.60 -0.73
N GLU A 273 -28.96 -22.29 0.35
CA GLU A 273 -30.00 -21.25 0.37
C GLU A 273 -29.42 -19.86 0.06
N MET A 274 -28.20 -19.57 0.55
CA MET A 274 -27.51 -18.31 0.23
C MET A 274 -27.18 -18.23 -1.26
N LEU A 275 -26.72 -19.33 -1.87
CA LEU A 275 -26.43 -19.38 -3.29
C LEU A 275 -27.70 -19.22 -4.14
N ASP A 276 -28.82 -19.83 -3.75
CA ASP A 276 -30.11 -19.66 -4.42
C ASP A 276 -30.54 -18.19 -4.44
N ARG A 277 -30.42 -17.49 -3.31
CA ARG A 277 -30.72 -16.05 -3.24
C ARG A 277 -29.78 -15.22 -4.10
N SER A 278 -28.48 -15.53 -4.11
CA SER A 278 -27.50 -14.83 -4.94
C SER A 278 -27.80 -15.00 -6.44
N ILE A 279 -28.10 -16.23 -6.87
CA ILE A 279 -28.49 -16.53 -8.25
C ILE A 279 -29.79 -15.81 -8.63
N ALA A 280 -30.83 -15.88 -7.79
CA ALA A 280 -32.10 -15.19 -8.03
C ALA A 280 -31.91 -13.66 -8.15
N ARG A 281 -31.02 -13.07 -7.32
CA ARG A 281 -30.70 -11.65 -7.40
C ARG A 281 -29.98 -11.29 -8.69
N ALA A 282 -28.98 -12.06 -9.11
CA ALA A 282 -28.29 -11.83 -10.38
C ALA A 282 -29.23 -12.02 -11.57
N GLN A 283 -30.10 -13.03 -11.53
CA GLN A 283 -31.11 -13.25 -12.56
C GLN A 283 -32.05 -12.05 -12.67
N SER A 284 -32.54 -11.52 -11.55
CA SER A 284 -33.37 -10.31 -11.55
C SER A 284 -32.65 -9.09 -12.14
N GLN A 285 -31.36 -8.90 -11.86
CA GLN A 285 -30.60 -7.79 -12.46
C GLN A 285 -30.35 -7.99 -13.95
N LEU A 286 -30.07 -9.23 -14.37
CA LEU A 286 -29.93 -9.59 -15.77
C LEU A 286 -31.23 -9.34 -16.53
N ASP A 287 -32.37 -9.72 -15.96
CA ASP A 287 -33.69 -9.53 -16.56
C ASP A 287 -34.10 -8.06 -16.58
N ARG A 288 -33.76 -7.27 -15.55
CA ARG A 288 -33.92 -5.81 -15.57
C ARG A 288 -33.10 -5.18 -16.68
N GLY A 289 -31.82 -5.55 -16.80
CA GLY A 289 -30.94 -5.04 -17.85
C GLY A 289 -31.47 -5.36 -19.25
N LYS A 290 -31.98 -6.58 -19.46
CA LYS A 290 -32.65 -6.97 -20.71
C LYS A 290 -33.92 -6.15 -20.95
N ASN A 291 -34.82 -6.06 -19.96
CA ASN A 291 -36.06 -5.31 -20.09
C ASN A 291 -35.83 -3.83 -20.38
N THR A 292 -34.83 -3.20 -19.75
CA THR A 292 -34.45 -1.82 -20.08
C THR A 292 -33.94 -1.72 -21.51
N ALA A 293 -33.10 -2.67 -21.96
CA ALA A 293 -32.60 -2.67 -23.34
C ALA A 293 -33.69 -2.95 -24.40
N THR A 294 -34.79 -3.62 -24.03
CA THR A 294 -35.89 -4.00 -24.93
C THR A 294 -37.16 -3.18 -24.74
N SER A 295 -37.13 -2.12 -23.94
CA SER A 295 -38.29 -1.25 -23.68
C SER A 295 -38.01 0.19 -24.06
N VAL A 296 -39.07 1.01 -24.12
CA VAL A 296 -38.97 2.46 -24.33
C VAL A 296 -39.73 3.18 -23.22
N SER A 297 -39.09 4.16 -22.58
CA SER A 297 -39.73 4.99 -21.56
C SER A 297 -40.38 6.21 -22.21
N VAL A 298 -41.69 6.39 -22.04
CA VAL A 298 -42.47 7.47 -22.65
C VAL A 298 -43.06 8.33 -21.54
N THR A 299 -42.64 9.60 -21.49
CA THR A 299 -43.33 10.62 -20.72
C THR A 299 -44.36 11.28 -21.63
N VAL A 300 -45.60 11.37 -21.17
CA VAL A 300 -46.69 12.04 -21.88
C VAL A 300 -47.06 13.30 -21.12
N ASP A 301 -47.05 14.42 -21.83
CA ASP A 301 -47.35 15.74 -21.31
C ASP A 301 -48.47 16.40 -22.13
N LEU A 302 -49.05 17.46 -21.58
CA LEU A 302 -50.20 18.15 -22.13
C LEU A 302 -49.89 19.63 -22.36
N ASP A 303 -50.14 20.12 -23.57
CA ASP A 303 -50.03 21.56 -23.84
C ASP A 303 -51.15 22.34 -23.15
N SER A 304 -50.84 23.55 -22.69
CA SER A 304 -51.79 24.46 -22.02
C SER A 304 -53.07 24.78 -22.82
N SER A 305 -53.05 24.61 -24.14
CA SER A 305 -54.20 24.81 -25.03
C SER A 305 -55.18 23.62 -25.08
N VAL A 306 -54.81 22.47 -24.50
CA VAL A 306 -55.62 21.25 -24.56
C VAL A 306 -56.59 21.18 -23.39
N GLN A 307 -57.88 21.13 -23.71
CA GLN A 307 -58.94 20.95 -22.73
C GLN A 307 -59.24 19.45 -22.55
N LEU A 308 -58.99 18.94 -21.35
CA LEU A 308 -59.23 17.53 -21.01
C LEU A 308 -60.72 17.23 -20.89
N PRO A 309 -61.20 16.10 -21.44
CA PRO A 309 -62.55 15.62 -21.22
C PRO A 309 -62.73 15.09 -19.78
N GLU A 310 -63.97 15.06 -19.27
CA GLU A 310 -64.26 14.54 -17.91
C GLU A 310 -64.04 13.02 -17.79
N GLN A 311 -64.14 12.30 -18.91
CA GLN A 311 -63.91 10.86 -19.00
C GLN A 311 -63.18 10.55 -20.31
N GLY A 312 -62.27 9.57 -20.28
CA GLY A 312 -61.52 9.16 -21.44
C GLY A 312 -60.31 8.30 -21.10
N LEU A 313 -59.57 7.92 -22.13
CA LEU A 313 -58.33 7.15 -22.06
C LEU A 313 -57.25 7.86 -22.87
N VAL A 314 -56.01 7.75 -22.43
CA VAL A 314 -54.84 8.07 -23.27
C VAL A 314 -54.34 6.79 -23.91
N PHE A 315 -54.39 6.73 -25.23
CA PHE A 315 -53.79 5.67 -26.03
C PHE A 315 -52.36 6.07 -26.39
N VAL A 316 -51.39 5.36 -25.84
CA VAL A 316 -49.98 5.50 -26.23
C VAL A 316 -49.63 4.34 -27.14
N SER A 317 -49.24 4.64 -28.37
CA SER A 317 -49.04 3.65 -29.43
C SER A 317 -47.66 3.81 -30.07
N VAL A 318 -47.05 2.67 -30.39
CA VAL A 318 -45.75 2.56 -31.04
C VAL A 318 -45.97 2.28 -32.52
N HIS A 319 -45.42 3.12 -33.38
CA HIS A 319 -45.47 2.98 -34.83
C HIS A 319 -44.05 2.79 -35.37
N SER A 320 -43.91 2.08 -36.49
CA SER A 320 -42.62 2.04 -37.17
C SER A 320 -42.32 3.40 -37.81
N ALA A 321 -41.04 3.79 -37.82
CA ALA A 321 -40.59 5.04 -38.42
C ALA A 321 -40.81 5.09 -39.95
N ASP A 322 -41.11 3.95 -40.60
CA ASP A 322 -41.46 3.85 -42.02
C ASP A 322 -42.82 4.48 -42.38
N GLY A 323 -43.61 4.91 -41.39
CA GLY A 323 -44.89 5.58 -41.57
C GLY A 323 -46.08 4.63 -41.74
N ALA A 324 -45.93 3.35 -41.41
CA ALA A 324 -47.05 2.40 -41.42
C ALA A 324 -48.23 2.90 -40.53
N PRO A 325 -49.49 2.77 -41.00
CA PRO A 325 -50.65 3.34 -40.29
C PRO A 325 -51.10 2.54 -39.06
N MET A 326 -50.71 1.26 -38.97
CA MET A 326 -51.10 0.38 -37.87
C MET A 326 -50.03 0.37 -36.78
N PRO A 327 -50.40 0.55 -35.49
CA PRO A 327 -49.46 0.46 -34.40
C PRO A 327 -48.98 -0.98 -34.19
N VAL A 328 -47.72 -1.12 -33.83
CA VAL A 328 -47.08 -2.41 -33.50
C VAL A 328 -47.31 -2.78 -32.04
N ALA A 329 -47.33 -1.78 -31.16
CA ALA A 329 -47.64 -1.92 -29.74
C ALA A 329 -48.55 -0.78 -29.27
N ALA A 330 -49.39 -1.01 -28.28
CA ALA A 330 -50.22 0.04 -27.70
C ALA A 330 -50.62 -0.24 -26.25
N ARG A 331 -50.63 0.82 -25.44
CA ARG A 331 -51.11 0.80 -24.06
C ARG A 331 -52.23 1.80 -23.84
N ARG A 332 -53.26 1.37 -23.12
CA ARG A 332 -54.37 2.21 -22.66
C ARG A 332 -54.09 2.69 -21.25
N VAL A 333 -54.10 4.00 -21.05
CA VAL A 333 -53.88 4.64 -19.76
C VAL A 333 -55.15 5.41 -19.37
N PRO A 334 -55.72 5.21 -18.17
CA PRO A 334 -56.80 6.07 -17.67
C PRO A 334 -56.42 7.54 -17.73
N LEU A 335 -57.38 8.43 -18.05
CA LEU A 335 -57.13 9.86 -17.96
C LEU A 335 -56.71 10.21 -16.52
N SER A 336 -55.46 10.67 -16.35
CA SER A 336 -54.87 10.98 -15.04
C SER A 336 -54.23 12.37 -15.04
N ALA A 337 -53.58 12.73 -13.94
CA ALA A 337 -52.73 13.92 -13.91
C ALA A 337 -51.58 13.78 -14.94
N PHE A 338 -51.27 14.89 -15.60
CA PHE A 338 -50.12 15.04 -16.50
C PHE A 338 -49.04 15.88 -15.80
N PRO A 339 -47.74 15.66 -16.09
CA PRO A 339 -47.23 14.59 -16.95
C PRO A 339 -47.26 13.22 -16.26
N PHE A 340 -47.30 12.15 -17.04
CA PHE A 340 -47.12 10.78 -16.54
C PHE A 340 -46.11 10.02 -17.40
N THR A 341 -45.48 8.99 -16.83
CA THR A 341 -44.47 8.18 -17.52
C THR A 341 -44.89 6.72 -17.55
N ILE A 342 -44.76 6.07 -18.71
CA ILE A 342 -45.00 4.64 -18.92
C ILE A 342 -43.81 4.00 -19.63
N THR A 343 -43.55 2.72 -19.35
CA THR A 343 -42.53 1.93 -20.06
C THR A 343 -43.23 0.96 -21.00
N LEU A 344 -43.04 1.10 -22.31
CA LEU A 344 -43.59 0.19 -23.33
C LEU A 344 -42.58 -0.91 -23.63
N ASP A 345 -43.04 -2.16 -23.68
CA ASP A 345 -42.22 -3.33 -24.02
C ASP A 345 -42.99 -4.33 -24.90
N ASP A 346 -42.42 -5.51 -25.15
CA ASP A 346 -43.04 -6.51 -26.01
C ASP A 346 -44.40 -7.01 -25.51
N ASN A 347 -44.74 -6.87 -24.23
CA ASN A 347 -46.06 -7.23 -23.71
C ASN A 347 -47.17 -6.28 -24.19
N ASP A 348 -46.81 -5.09 -24.67
CA ASP A 348 -47.74 -4.15 -25.29
C ASP A 348 -47.94 -4.41 -26.79
N SER A 349 -47.22 -5.37 -27.38
CA SER A 349 -47.29 -5.68 -28.81
C SER A 349 -48.68 -6.18 -29.19
N MET A 350 -49.26 -5.55 -30.21
CA MET A 350 -50.59 -5.91 -30.72
C MET A 350 -50.55 -7.06 -31.73
N ILE A 351 -49.38 -7.33 -32.32
CA ILE A 351 -49.18 -8.36 -33.35
C ILE A 351 -48.17 -9.39 -32.83
N PRO A 352 -48.59 -10.61 -32.47
CA PRO A 352 -47.68 -11.63 -31.90
C PRO A 352 -46.48 -11.97 -32.80
N GLU A 353 -46.67 -11.94 -34.12
CA GLU A 353 -45.62 -12.25 -35.10
C GLU A 353 -44.67 -11.06 -35.38
N ARG A 354 -44.95 -9.88 -34.83
CA ARG A 354 -44.14 -8.66 -34.99
C ARG A 354 -44.01 -7.94 -33.64
N PRO A 355 -43.13 -8.41 -32.74
CA PRO A 355 -42.93 -7.78 -31.43
C PRO A 355 -42.32 -6.37 -31.57
N MET A 356 -42.52 -5.51 -30.57
CA MET A 356 -41.95 -4.17 -30.52
C MET A 356 -40.42 -4.18 -30.70
N THR A 357 -39.74 -5.16 -30.11
CA THR A 357 -38.28 -5.35 -30.22
C THR A 357 -37.78 -5.64 -31.64
N SER A 358 -38.67 -6.01 -32.57
CA SER A 358 -38.31 -6.14 -33.99
C SER A 358 -38.09 -4.79 -34.70
N LEU A 359 -38.51 -3.69 -34.07
CA LEU A 359 -38.35 -2.34 -34.62
C LEU A 359 -36.99 -1.74 -34.21
N GLN A 360 -36.21 -1.31 -35.21
CA GLN A 360 -34.97 -0.54 -34.96
C GLN A 360 -35.28 0.92 -34.63
N ASP A 361 -36.17 1.52 -35.41
CA ASP A 361 -36.61 2.91 -35.30
C ASP A 361 -38.14 2.96 -35.20
N MET A 362 -38.63 3.70 -34.20
CA MET A 362 -40.05 3.82 -33.91
C MET A 362 -40.45 5.27 -33.57
N ILE A 363 -41.72 5.57 -33.76
CA ILE A 363 -42.34 6.84 -33.35
C ILE A 363 -43.45 6.52 -32.35
N ILE A 364 -43.47 7.25 -31.25
CA ILE A 364 -44.50 7.12 -30.22
C ILE A 364 -45.57 8.17 -30.45
N LYS A 365 -46.83 7.75 -30.47
CA LYS A 365 -47.99 8.63 -30.58
C LYS A 365 -48.88 8.48 -29.35
N ALA A 366 -49.22 9.59 -28.72
CA ALA A 366 -50.18 9.64 -27.63
C ALA A 366 -51.46 10.35 -28.11
N ARG A 367 -52.63 9.75 -27.90
CA ARG A 367 -53.94 10.30 -28.28
C ARG A 367 -54.89 10.26 -27.08
N ILE A 368 -55.65 11.33 -26.86
CA ILE A 368 -56.77 11.35 -25.93
C ILE A 368 -58.00 10.83 -26.67
N ASP A 369 -58.55 9.75 -26.17
CA ASP A 369 -59.78 9.13 -26.65
C ASP A 369 -60.92 9.33 -25.63
N THR A 370 -62.13 9.55 -26.13
CA THR A 370 -63.32 9.85 -25.31
C THR A 370 -64.40 8.78 -25.41
N ASP A 371 -64.32 7.85 -26.37
CA ASP A 371 -65.37 6.86 -26.64
C ASP A 371 -64.94 5.41 -26.36
N GLY A 372 -63.67 5.18 -26.01
CA GLY A 372 -63.09 3.88 -25.71
C GLY A 372 -62.63 3.11 -26.95
N ASN A 373 -62.68 3.70 -28.14
CA ASN A 373 -62.33 3.07 -29.40
C ASN A 373 -60.86 3.31 -29.79
N VAL A 374 -60.22 2.27 -30.36
CA VAL A 374 -58.83 2.34 -30.84
C VAL A 374 -58.72 3.20 -32.12
N MET A 375 -59.79 3.30 -32.91
CA MET A 375 -59.78 4.05 -34.17
C MET A 375 -59.73 5.56 -33.97
N THR A 376 -58.95 6.26 -34.79
CA THR A 376 -58.79 7.72 -34.72
C THR A 376 -60.04 8.43 -35.24
N ARG A 377 -60.49 9.47 -34.51
CA ARG A 377 -61.60 10.32 -34.92
C ARG A 377 -61.13 11.75 -35.19
N ASN A 378 -61.77 12.42 -36.14
CA ASN A 378 -61.58 13.84 -36.39
C ASN A 378 -61.95 14.63 -35.12
N GLY A 379 -61.03 15.48 -34.67
CA GLY A 379 -61.15 16.27 -33.45
C GLY A 379 -60.40 15.71 -32.23
N ASP A 380 -59.89 14.48 -32.27
CA ASP A 380 -59.12 13.89 -31.17
C ASP A 380 -57.77 14.62 -31.00
N TRP A 381 -57.42 14.92 -29.76
CA TRP A 381 -56.11 15.49 -29.43
C TRP A 381 -55.02 14.41 -29.47
N TYR A 382 -53.90 14.72 -30.11
CA TYR A 382 -52.75 13.85 -30.19
C TYR A 382 -51.42 14.62 -30.14
N GLY A 383 -50.36 13.87 -29.85
CA GLY A 383 -48.97 14.26 -29.95
C GLY A 383 -48.14 13.11 -30.50
N GLN A 384 -46.96 13.42 -31.03
CA GLN A 384 -46.01 12.42 -31.50
C GLN A 384 -44.58 12.77 -31.08
N SER A 385 -43.76 11.75 -30.84
CA SER A 385 -42.33 11.91 -30.58
C SER A 385 -41.52 12.07 -31.87
N ASP A 386 -40.25 12.45 -31.71
CA ASP A 386 -39.21 12.14 -32.68
C ASP A 386 -38.96 10.63 -32.76
N VAL A 387 -38.18 10.22 -33.77
CA VAL A 387 -37.75 8.82 -33.92
C VAL A 387 -36.90 8.41 -32.71
N ILE A 388 -37.23 7.25 -32.14
CA ILE A 388 -36.56 6.67 -30.98
C ILE A 388 -36.21 5.21 -31.24
N SER A 389 -35.18 4.71 -30.57
CA SER A 389 -34.76 3.31 -30.58
C SER A 389 -34.99 2.65 -29.21
N LEU A 390 -34.92 1.32 -29.16
CA LEU A 390 -35.04 0.53 -27.92
C LEU A 390 -34.02 0.99 -26.86
N GLY A 391 -34.43 0.96 -25.59
CA GLY A 391 -33.65 1.47 -24.45
C GLY A 391 -33.66 2.99 -24.28
N GLY A 392 -34.29 3.73 -25.20
CA GLY A 392 -34.40 5.18 -25.12
C GLY A 392 -35.53 5.67 -24.21
N SER A 393 -35.51 6.98 -23.93
CA SER A 393 -36.60 7.72 -23.32
C SER A 393 -37.06 8.87 -24.22
N THR A 394 -38.37 9.09 -24.34
CA THR A 394 -38.94 10.21 -25.11
C THR A 394 -40.04 10.95 -24.35
N ASN A 395 -40.27 12.21 -24.73
CA ASN A 395 -41.37 13.02 -24.24
C ASN A 395 -42.36 13.29 -25.40
N VAL A 396 -43.63 13.03 -25.17
CA VAL A 396 -44.71 13.26 -26.14
C VAL A 396 -45.65 14.30 -25.58
N VAL A 397 -45.70 15.47 -26.21
CA VAL A 397 -46.61 16.55 -25.85
C VAL A 397 -47.87 16.48 -26.72
N ILE A 398 -49.02 16.29 -26.10
CA ILE A 398 -50.32 16.32 -26.78
C ILE A 398 -50.71 17.78 -27.03
N ASN A 399 -50.80 18.19 -28.30
CA ASN A 399 -51.00 19.58 -28.69
C ASN A 399 -51.73 19.80 -30.03
N THR A 400 -52.04 18.73 -30.78
CA THR A 400 -52.59 18.83 -32.15
C THR A 400 -53.90 18.06 -32.23
N LYS A 401 -54.87 18.50 -33.05
CA LYS A 401 -56.10 17.73 -33.34
C LYS A 401 -56.03 17.01 -34.67
N TYR A 402 -56.54 15.78 -34.73
CA TYR A 402 -56.78 15.10 -36.01
C TYR A 402 -57.82 15.86 -36.82
N GLN A 403 -57.55 16.06 -38.12
CA GLN A 403 -58.40 16.82 -39.04
C GLN A 403 -59.48 15.96 -39.69
#